data_AF-A0A2M8KX51-F1
#
_entry.id   AF-A0A2M8KX51-F1
#
_cell.length_a   1.000
_cell.length_b   1.000
_cell.length_c   1.000
_cell.angle_alpha   90.00
_cell.angle_beta   90.00
_cell.angle_gamma   90.00
#
_symmetry.space_group_name_H-M   'P 1'
#
loop_
_entity.id
_entity.type
_entity.pdbx_description
1 polymer ?
#
loop_
_entity_poly.entity_id
_entity_poly.type
_entity_poly.pdbx_seq_one_letter_code
_entity_poly.pdbx_strand_id
1 'polypeptide(L)'
;MKNIVSAVASLGTTLLSPYNLYAQTTNPTVRGDLTIKDIFTRMTTFLDSTIPVLMILATVIFIWGVIRYVSAGGDEQQIQQGRKLIFWGIIALFIMIGMWGIVRLISGTLFGSQTPSPIPGPILDPFI
;
A
#
# COMPACT_ATOMS: atom_id res chain seq x y z
N MET A 1 28.26 -32.61 -19.67
CA MET A 1 27.15 -31.75 -20.15
C MET A 1 26.19 -31.27 -19.05
N LYS A 2 26.21 -31.80 -17.81
CA LYS A 2 25.28 -31.38 -16.74
C LYS A 2 25.62 -30.01 -16.09
N ASN A 3 26.89 -29.60 -16.13
CA ASN A 3 27.37 -28.40 -15.40
C ASN A 3 27.23 -27.09 -16.18
N ILE A 4 26.99 -27.16 -17.50
CA ILE A 4 26.80 -25.97 -18.36
C ILE A 4 25.33 -25.53 -18.33
N VAL A 5 24.40 -26.49 -18.18
CA VAL A 5 22.97 -26.22 -18.11
C VAL A 5 22.59 -25.45 -16.83
N SER A 6 23.23 -25.75 -15.69
CA SER A 6 23.04 -24.98 -14.45
C SER A 6 23.63 -23.58 -14.49
N ALA A 7 24.73 -23.38 -15.23
CA ALA A 7 25.37 -22.07 -15.38
C ALA A 7 24.56 -21.11 -16.29
N VAL A 8 23.88 -21.63 -17.31
CA VAL A 8 22.98 -20.83 -18.17
C VAL A 8 21.67 -20.51 -17.44
N ALA A 9 21.18 -21.43 -16.59
CA ALA A 9 20.00 -21.21 -15.79
C ALA A 9 20.19 -20.11 -14.72
N SER A 10 21.36 -20.01 -14.08
CA SER A 10 21.64 -18.97 -13.09
C SER A 10 21.86 -17.58 -13.70
N LEU A 11 22.43 -17.51 -14.92
CA LEU A 11 22.55 -16.25 -15.65
C LEU A 11 21.18 -15.72 -16.09
N GLY A 12 20.29 -16.60 -16.50
CA GLY A 12 18.90 -16.27 -16.85
C GLY A 12 18.09 -15.73 -15.66
N THR A 13 18.33 -16.24 -14.45
CA THR A 13 17.64 -15.78 -13.24
C THR A 13 18.22 -14.48 -12.68
N THR A 14 19.52 -14.19 -12.88
CA THR A 14 20.13 -12.91 -12.46
C THR A 14 19.81 -11.72 -13.37
N LEU A 15 19.41 -11.95 -14.63
CA LEU A 15 19.02 -10.87 -15.55
C LEU A 15 17.55 -10.46 -15.42
N LEU A 16 16.72 -11.30 -14.79
CA LEU A 16 15.30 -11.03 -14.51
C LEU A 16 15.04 -10.60 -13.05
N SER A 17 16.07 -10.59 -12.20
CA SER A 17 15.95 -10.31 -10.77
C SER A 17 15.69 -8.86 -10.35
N PRO A 18 15.85 -7.78 -11.17
CA PRO A 18 15.45 -6.46 -10.69
C PRO A 18 13.93 -6.27 -10.56
N TYR A 19 13.10 -7.05 -11.28
CA TYR A 19 11.65 -6.92 -11.17
C TYR A 19 11.04 -7.74 -10.03
N ASN A 20 11.72 -8.81 -9.62
CA ASN A 20 11.27 -9.67 -8.51
C ASN A 20 12.08 -9.48 -7.22
N LEU A 21 12.91 -8.42 -7.12
CA LEU A 21 13.64 -8.09 -5.89
C LEU A 21 12.68 -7.75 -4.71
N TYR A 22 11.38 -7.57 -4.98
CA TYR A 22 10.33 -7.49 -3.98
C TYR A 22 9.94 -8.84 -3.34
N ALA A 23 10.49 -9.97 -3.79
CA ALA A 23 10.11 -11.30 -3.31
C ALA A 23 11.15 -12.02 -2.44
N GLN A 24 12.11 -11.30 -1.83
CA GLN A 24 12.85 -11.87 -0.69
C GLN A 24 12.02 -11.76 0.58
N THR A 25 11.06 -12.67 0.69
CA THR A 25 10.45 -13.06 1.96
C THR A 25 11.47 -13.94 2.71
N THR A 26 12.33 -13.33 3.51
CA THR A 26 13.01 -14.07 4.58
C THR A 26 11.95 -14.52 5.56
N ASN A 27 11.66 -15.82 5.54
CA ASN A 27 10.70 -16.51 6.37
C ASN A 27 10.64 -15.95 7.80
N PRO A 28 9.53 -15.34 8.25
CA PRO A 28 9.23 -15.44 9.67
C PRO A 28 8.89 -16.91 9.88
N THR A 29 9.67 -17.57 10.72
CA THR A 29 9.34 -18.88 11.27
C THR A 29 7.89 -18.84 11.73
N VAL A 30 6.99 -19.45 10.95
CA VAL A 30 5.61 -19.73 11.38
C VAL A 30 5.73 -20.85 12.41
N ARG A 31 6.13 -20.50 13.63
CA ARG A 31 5.63 -21.23 14.79
C ARG A 31 4.14 -20.97 14.77
N GLY A 32 3.34 -22.03 14.67
CA GLY A 32 1.89 -21.96 14.68
C GLY A 32 1.35 -21.51 16.03
N ASP A 33 1.70 -20.31 16.45
CA ASP A 33 1.05 -19.61 17.54
C ASP A 33 -0.12 -18.87 16.90
N LEU A 34 -1.32 -19.41 17.00
CA LEU A 34 -2.58 -18.69 16.72
C LEU A 34 -2.73 -17.57 17.77
N THR A 35 -1.85 -16.58 17.72
CA THR A 35 -1.88 -15.43 18.61
C THR A 35 -2.94 -14.48 18.09
N ILE A 36 -3.68 -13.83 18.99
CA ILE A 36 -4.68 -12.79 18.65
C ILE A 36 -4.08 -11.74 17.70
N LYS A 37 -2.77 -11.48 17.83
CA LYS A 37 -1.99 -10.62 16.94
C LYS A 37 -2.03 -11.07 15.48
N ASP A 38 -1.91 -12.37 15.16
CA ASP A 38 -1.88 -12.84 13.77
C ASP A 38 -3.24 -12.72 13.09
N ILE A 39 -4.33 -12.92 13.84
CA ILE A 39 -5.69 -12.68 13.34
C ILE A 39 -5.87 -11.18 13.07
N PHE A 40 -5.41 -10.34 14.00
CA PHE A 40 -5.49 -8.89 13.86
C PHE A 40 -4.64 -8.37 12.68
N THR A 41 -3.40 -8.87 12.54
CA THR A 41 -2.49 -8.53 11.45
C THR A 41 -3.02 -8.99 10.09
N ARG A 42 -3.63 -10.17 10.00
CA ARG A 42 -4.30 -10.60 8.76
C ARG A 42 -5.45 -9.68 8.40
N MET A 43 -6.28 -9.29 9.36
CA MET A 43 -7.36 -8.33 9.09
C MET A 43 -6.83 -6.97 8.65
N THR A 44 -5.84 -6.39 9.33
CA THR A 44 -5.29 -5.09 8.94
C THR A 44 -4.62 -5.13 7.57
N THR A 45 -3.99 -6.25 7.20
CA THR A 45 -3.36 -6.41 5.87
C THR A 45 -4.38 -6.37 4.73
N PHE A 46 -5.57 -6.96 4.90
CA PHE A 46 -6.63 -6.88 3.90
C PHE A 46 -7.19 -5.45 3.76
N LEU A 47 -7.30 -4.72 4.86
CA LEU A 47 -7.76 -3.32 4.85
C LEU A 47 -6.73 -2.41 4.17
N ASP A 48 -5.45 -2.56 4.49
CA ASP A 48 -4.37 -1.75 3.90
C ASP A 48 -4.23 -1.97 2.38
N SER A 49 -4.44 -3.20 1.89
CA SER A 49 -4.40 -3.47 0.45
C SER A 49 -5.60 -2.90 -0.32
N THR A 50 -6.72 -2.65 0.36
CA THR A 50 -7.96 -2.18 -0.28
C THR A 50 -7.94 -0.66 -0.51
N ILE A 51 -7.35 0.09 0.43
CA ILE A 51 -7.26 1.56 0.38
C ILE A 51 -6.65 2.12 -0.92
N PRO A 52 -5.48 1.66 -1.42
CA PRO A 52 -4.89 2.22 -2.64
C PRO A 52 -5.76 2.03 -3.88
N VAL A 53 -6.54 0.96 -3.95
CA VAL A 53 -7.52 0.74 -5.04
C VAL A 53 -8.64 1.75 -4.97
N LEU A 54 -9.18 2.03 -3.77
CA LEU A 54 -10.19 3.07 -3.58
C LEU A 54 -9.64 4.47 -3.87
N MET A 55 -8.36 4.75 -3.61
CA MET A 55 -7.73 6.05 -3.92
C MET A 55 -7.70 6.33 -5.43
N ILE A 56 -7.41 5.31 -6.24
CA ILE A 56 -7.44 5.43 -7.70
C ILE A 56 -8.87 5.69 -8.17
N LEU A 57 -9.83 4.90 -7.69
CA LEU A 57 -11.23 5.04 -8.07
C LEU A 57 -11.82 6.39 -7.65
N ALA A 58 -11.52 6.86 -6.44
CA ALA A 58 -11.94 8.15 -5.92
C ALA A 58 -11.38 9.31 -6.75
N THR A 59 -10.12 9.22 -7.18
CA THR A 59 -9.49 10.24 -8.03
C THR A 59 -10.21 10.35 -9.38
N VAL A 60 -10.59 9.22 -9.98
CA VAL A 60 -11.34 9.20 -11.26
C VAL A 60 -12.72 9.85 -11.09
N ILE A 61 -13.46 9.51 -10.03
CA ILE A 61 -14.79 10.08 -9.75
C ILE A 61 -14.68 11.59 -9.48
N PHE A 62 -13.66 12.03 -8.75
CA PHE A 62 -13.41 13.43 -8.48
C PHE A 62 -13.17 14.23 -9.77
N ILE A 63 -12.30 13.74 -10.65
CA ILE A 63 -12.03 14.37 -11.95
C ILE A 63 -13.31 14.48 -12.78
N TRP A 64 -14.14 13.43 -12.81
CA TRP A 64 -15.41 13.44 -13.55
C TRP A 64 -16.42 14.47 -12.99
N GLY A 65 -16.48 14.61 -11.67
CA GLY A 65 -17.31 15.63 -11.01
C GLY A 65 -16.88 17.06 -11.32
N VAL A 66 -15.58 17.33 -11.37
CA VAL A 66 -15.02 18.65 -11.73
C VAL A 66 -15.30 18.98 -13.20
N ILE A 67 -15.10 18.02 -14.11
CA ILE A 67 -15.39 18.21 -15.55
C ILE A 67 -16.85 18.57 -15.76
N ARG A 68 -17.77 17.88 -15.08
CA ARG A 68 -19.21 18.14 -15.16
C ARG A 68 -19.56 19.56 -14.69
N TYR A 69 -18.91 20.04 -13.61
CA TYR A 69 -19.12 21.41 -13.13
C TYR A 69 -18.65 22.46 -14.15
N VAL A 70 -17.44 22.28 -14.69
CA VAL A 70 -16.86 23.24 -15.64
C VAL A 70 -17.69 23.28 -16.93
N SER A 71 -18.27 22.15 -17.36
CA SER A 71 -19.14 22.09 -18.53
C SER A 71 -20.50 22.80 -18.38
N ALA A 72 -20.91 23.19 -17.16
CA ALA A 72 -22.21 23.85 -16.93
C ALA A 72 -22.26 25.31 -17.41
N GLY A 73 -21.11 25.92 -17.70
CA GLY A 73 -20.91 26.91 -18.78
C GLY A 73 -21.76 28.19 -18.89
N GLY A 74 -22.67 28.51 -17.97
CA GLY A 74 -23.43 29.78 -18.02
C GLY A 74 -24.94 29.69 -17.76
N ASP A 75 -25.50 28.50 -17.58
CA ASP A 75 -26.91 28.33 -17.24
C ASP A 75 -27.09 28.44 -15.71
N GLU A 76 -27.74 29.51 -15.23
CA GLU A 76 -27.86 29.84 -13.79
C GLU A 76 -28.41 28.68 -12.95
N GLN A 77 -29.33 27.88 -13.49
CA GLN A 77 -29.86 26.70 -12.80
C GLN A 77 -28.81 25.59 -12.68
N GLN A 78 -28.02 25.37 -13.73
CA GLN A 78 -26.97 24.35 -13.74
C GLN A 78 -25.74 24.79 -12.96
N ILE A 79 -25.47 26.09 -12.85
CA ILE A 79 -24.42 26.64 -11.98
C ILE A 79 -24.77 26.38 -10.51
N GLN A 80 -26.02 26.62 -10.09
CA GLN A 80 -26.43 26.35 -8.71
C GLN A 80 -26.34 24.86 -8.37
N GLN A 81 -26.79 23.98 -9.26
CA GLN A 81 -26.68 22.53 -9.08
C GLN A 81 -25.21 22.07 -9.12
N GLY A 82 -24.43 22.60 -10.05
CA GLY A 82 -23.01 22.32 -10.17
C GLY A 82 -22.23 22.74 -8.93
N ARG A 83 -22.55 23.90 -8.35
CA ARG A 83 -21.87 24.41 -7.14
C ARG A 83 -22.11 23.48 -5.96
N LYS A 84 -23.34 22.95 -5.84
CA LYS A 84 -23.70 21.96 -4.83
C LYS A 84 -22.93 20.64 -5.02
N LEU A 85 -22.79 20.20 -6.28
CA LEU A 85 -22.01 19.02 -6.65
C LEU A 85 -20.51 19.18 -6.32
N ILE A 86 -19.91 20.32 -6.62
CA ILE A 86 -18.52 20.60 -6.23
C ILE A 86 -18.36 20.59 -4.73
N PHE A 87 -19.27 21.23 -4.00
CA PHE A 87 -19.19 21.30 -2.55
C PHE A 87 -19.18 19.89 -1.94
N TRP A 88 -20.06 19.02 -2.44
CA TRP A 88 -20.09 17.61 -2.07
C TRP A 88 -18.84 16.84 -2.50
N GLY A 89 -18.30 17.11 -3.69
CA GLY A 89 -17.06 16.52 -4.18
C GLY A 89 -15.84 16.89 -3.33
N ILE A 90 -15.72 18.15 -2.90
CA ILE A 90 -14.64 18.63 -2.03
C ILE A 90 -14.74 17.98 -0.65
N ILE A 91 -15.94 17.87 -0.08
CA ILE A 91 -16.15 17.20 1.22
C ILE A 91 -15.76 15.73 1.15
N ALA A 92 -16.17 15.02 0.10
CA ALA A 92 -15.81 13.63 -0.11
C ALA A 92 -14.30 13.44 -0.27
N LEU A 93 -13.63 14.32 -1.04
CA LEU A 93 -12.18 14.30 -1.21
C LEU A 93 -11.46 14.56 0.12
N PHE A 94 -11.94 15.55 0.88
CA PHE A 94 -11.35 15.94 2.16
C PHE A 94 -11.42 14.80 3.18
N ILE A 95 -12.56 14.10 3.30
CA ILE A 95 -12.70 12.96 4.22
C ILE A 95 -11.79 11.80 3.78
N MET A 96 -11.74 11.51 2.48
CA MET A 96 -10.95 10.40 1.95
C MET A 96 -9.44 10.60 2.19
N ILE A 97 -8.92 11.77 1.80
CA ILE A 97 -7.51 12.12 2.01
C ILE A 97 -7.22 12.35 3.50
N GLY A 98 -8.15 12.98 4.21
CA GLY A 98 -8.02 13.31 5.62
C GLY A 98 -7.89 12.07 6.50
N MET A 99 -8.74 11.05 6.32
CA MET A 99 -8.66 9.82 7.09
C MET A 99 -7.32 9.11 6.89
N TRP A 100 -6.89 8.92 5.64
CA TRP A 100 -5.62 8.24 5.35
C TRP A 100 -4.40 9.06 5.76
N GLY A 101 -4.42 10.37 5.50
CA GLY A 101 -3.37 11.29 5.88
C GLY A 101 -3.17 11.35 7.39
N ILE A 102 -4.27 11.38 8.15
CA ILE A 102 -4.24 11.34 9.62
C ILE A 102 -3.71 9.99 10.11
N VAL A 103 -4.20 8.87 9.58
CA VAL A 103 -3.69 7.54 9.96
C VAL A 103 -2.19 7.45 9.72
N ARG A 104 -1.70 7.85 8.55
CA ARG A 104 -0.28 7.80 8.22
C ARG A 104 0.56 8.77 9.05
N LEU A 105 0.03 9.94 9.36
CA LEU A 105 0.67 10.92 10.24
C LEU A 105 0.80 10.37 11.66
N ILE A 106 -0.26 9.79 12.21
CA ILE A 106 -0.27 9.16 13.54
C ILE A 106 0.64 7.93 13.56
N SER A 107 0.57 7.05 12.57
CA SER A 107 1.47 5.88 12.44
C SER A 107 2.94 6.28 12.34
N GLY A 108 3.26 7.30 11.53
CA GLY A 108 4.63 7.76 11.35
C GLY A 108 5.21 8.49 12.56
N THR A 109 4.39 9.26 13.29
CA THR A 109 4.84 10.06 14.43
C THR A 109 4.81 9.31 15.76
N LEU A 110 3.80 8.47 15.99
CA LEU A 110 3.62 7.77 17.27
C LEU A 110 4.25 6.38 17.29
N PHE A 111 4.32 5.69 16.14
CA PHE A 111 4.78 4.30 16.06
C PHE A 111 6.10 4.16 15.29
N GLY A 112 6.93 5.21 15.28
CA GLY A 112 8.14 5.39 14.46
C GLY A 112 8.83 4.09 14.03
N SER A 113 9.15 3.99 12.74
CA SER A 113 9.64 2.78 12.04
C SER A 113 10.57 1.90 12.88
N GLN A 114 9.98 0.94 13.59
CA GLN A 114 10.69 -0.09 14.34
C GLN A 114 11.22 -1.11 13.32
N THR A 115 12.31 -0.80 12.62
CA THR A 115 13.15 -1.86 12.07
C THR A 115 13.66 -2.64 13.27
N PRO A 116 13.34 -3.94 13.43
CA PRO A 116 13.92 -4.72 14.51
C PRO A 116 15.42 -4.68 14.33
N SER A 117 16.13 -3.93 15.19
CA SER A 117 17.58 -3.95 15.21
C SER A 117 18.01 -5.41 15.36
N PRO A 118 18.87 -5.94 14.48
CA PRO A 118 19.40 -7.29 14.64
C PRO A 118 19.97 -7.41 16.04
N ILE A 119 19.33 -8.24 16.87
CA ILE A 119 19.76 -8.49 18.24
C ILE A 119 21.18 -9.05 18.12
N PRO A 120 22.22 -8.39 18.67
CA PRO A 120 23.56 -8.95 18.70
C PRO A 120 23.55 -10.12 19.68
N GLY A 121 23.17 -11.30 19.18
CA GLY A 121 23.34 -12.57 19.89
C GLY A 121 24.73 -13.13 19.64
N PRO A 122 25.31 -13.90 20.58
CA PRO A 122 26.47 -14.72 20.30
C PRO A 122 26.17 -15.64 19.10
N ILE A 123 27.04 -15.62 18.09
CA ILE A 123 27.03 -16.60 16.99
C ILE A 123 27.36 -17.95 17.62
N LEU A 124 26.37 -18.85 17.69
CA LEU A 124 26.65 -20.26 17.97
C LEU A 124 27.26 -20.85 16.70
N ASP A 125 28.58 -20.92 16.68
CA ASP A 125 29.28 -21.77 15.72
C ASP A 125 28.90 -23.24 16.01
N PRO A 126 28.57 -24.04 14.98
CA PRO A 126 27.87 -25.32 15.13
C PRO A 126 28.77 -26.49 15.61
N PHE A 127 29.73 -26.25 16.50
CA PHE A 127 30.70 -27.26 16.93
C PHE A 127 30.94 -27.26 18.45
N ILE A 128 29.88 -27.39 19.25
CA ILE A 128 29.89 -28.12 20.54
C ILE A 128 28.61 -28.95 20.64
#